data_AF-A0A7C4FEE4-F1
#
_entry.id   AF-A0A7C4FEE4-F1
#
_cell.length_a   1.000
_cell.length_b   1.000
_cell.length_c   1.000
_cell.angle_alpha   90.00
_cell.angle_beta   90.00
_cell.angle_gamma   90.00
#
_symmetry.space_group_name_H-M   'P 1'
#
loop_
_entity.id
_entity.type
_entity.pdbx_description
1 polymer ?
#
loop_
_entity_poly.entity_id
_entity_poly.type
_entity_poly.pdbx_seq_one_letter_code
_entity_poly.pdbx_strand_id
1 'polypeptide(L)'
;MQHFLAALTVLARPVGSYPHLLLVIEEGVEVRTTFLKNLVASAGKRNVKVIFITQTLTPLIDIIDNFEFLLFDCDPSMRRALHAAIPNSKLKPGECWWVRRDGFAKKFYFKL
;
A
#
# COMPACT_ATOMS: atom_id res chain seq x y z
N MET A 1 2.11 12.50 -15.90
CA MET A 1 1.63 13.69 -15.15
C MET A 1 1.25 13.36 -13.70
N GLN A 2 0.49 12.29 -13.43
CA GLN A 2 0.05 11.91 -12.07
C GLN A 2 1.21 11.68 -11.07
N HIS A 3 2.30 11.02 -11.48
CA HIS A 3 3.50 10.84 -10.63
C HIS A 3 4.13 12.16 -10.18
N PHE A 4 4.15 13.16 -11.08
CA PHE A 4 4.66 14.49 -10.76
C PHE A 4 3.77 15.20 -9.74
N LEU A 5 2.45 15.11 -9.89
CA LEU A 5 1.50 15.67 -8.92
C LEU A 5 1.63 15.01 -7.55
N ALA A 6 1.73 13.68 -7.49
CA ALA A 6 1.94 12.96 -6.24
C ALA A 6 3.24 13.39 -5.53
N ALA A 7 4.34 13.51 -6.28
CA ALA A 7 5.60 14.01 -5.73
C ALA A 7 5.49 15.46 -5.25
N LEU A 8 4.85 16.34 -6.03
CA LEU A 8 4.64 17.74 -5.67
C LEU A 8 3.79 17.86 -4.39
N THR A 9 2.70 17.09 -4.27
CA THR A 9 1.87 17.05 -3.07
C THR A 9 2.66 16.65 -1.84
N VAL A 10 3.60 15.71 -1.95
CA VAL A 10 4.48 15.35 -0.82
C VAL A 10 5.51 16.45 -0.54
N LEU A 11 6.22 16.91 -1.57
CA LEU A 11 7.37 17.81 -1.42
C LEU A 11 7.00 19.25 -1.05
N ALA A 12 5.81 19.72 -1.45
CA ALA A 12 5.33 21.06 -1.11
C ALA A 12 4.93 21.19 0.37
N ARG A 13 4.87 20.08 1.14
CA ARG A 13 4.42 20.10 2.54
C ARG A 13 5.52 20.49 3.51
N PRO A 14 5.27 21.43 4.44
CA PRO A 14 6.19 21.71 5.52
C PRO A 14 6.32 20.51 6.46
N VAL A 15 7.55 20.25 6.92
CA VAL A 15 7.88 19.20 7.88
C VAL A 15 7.15 19.47 9.20
N GLY A 16 6.54 18.43 9.79
CA GLY A 16 5.83 18.56 11.07
C GLY A 16 4.39 19.12 10.98
N SER A 17 3.84 19.28 9.77
CA SER A 17 2.43 19.65 9.61
C SER A 17 1.46 18.49 9.90
N TYR A 18 0.17 18.81 10.06
CA TYR A 18 -0.92 17.84 10.24
C TYR A 18 -0.88 16.74 9.17
N PRO A 19 -1.23 15.48 9.54
CA PRO A 19 -1.11 14.35 8.65
C PRO A 19 -1.98 14.54 7.42
N HIS A 20 -1.37 14.44 6.24
CA HIS A 20 -2.08 14.50 4.97
C HIS A 20 -2.22 13.09 4.40
N LEU A 21 -3.35 12.81 3.73
CA LEU A 21 -3.55 11.57 3.02
C LEU A 21 -3.22 11.77 1.53
N LEU A 22 -2.38 10.90 0.98
CA LEU A 22 -2.14 10.78 -0.46
C LEU A 22 -2.64 9.41 -0.93
N LEU A 23 -3.60 9.42 -1.85
CA LEU A 23 -4.09 8.22 -2.50
C LEU A 23 -3.39 8.07 -3.86
N VAL A 24 -2.75 6.93 -4.08
CA VAL A 24 -2.14 6.54 -5.35
C VAL A 24 -2.84 5.28 -5.83
N ILE A 25 -3.54 5.39 -6.96
CA ILE A 25 -4.24 4.27 -7.60
C ILE A 25 -3.50 3.92 -8.88
N GLU A 26 -3.08 2.67 -8.99
CA GLU A 26 -2.46 2.13 -10.18
C GLU A 26 -3.53 1.57 -11.12
N GLU A 27 -3.98 2.39 -12.08
CA GLU A 27 -4.88 1.99 -13.16
C GLU A 27 -4.11 1.88 -14.48
N GLY A 28 -3.68 0.67 -14.84
CA GLY A 28 -3.12 0.36 -16.16
C GLY A 28 -1.73 0.95 -16.48
N VAL A 29 -1.17 1.82 -15.64
CA VAL A 29 0.18 2.36 -15.78
C VAL A 29 1.08 1.82 -14.68
N GLU A 30 2.03 0.99 -15.05
CA GLU A 30 2.98 0.41 -14.09
C GLU A 30 3.80 1.52 -13.42
N VAL A 31 3.62 1.67 -12.12
CA VAL A 31 4.36 2.66 -11.34
C VAL A 31 5.77 2.14 -11.09
N ARG A 32 6.80 2.89 -11.48
CA ARG A 32 8.20 2.48 -11.24
C ARG A 32 8.45 2.32 -9.73
N THR A 33 8.99 1.16 -9.34
CA THR A 33 9.37 0.85 -7.96
C THR A 33 10.26 1.92 -7.33
N THR A 34 11.22 2.47 -8.09
CA THR A 34 12.11 3.53 -7.64
C THR A 34 11.38 4.83 -7.30
N PHE A 35 10.33 5.16 -8.04
CA PHE A 35 9.48 6.32 -7.74
C PHE A 35 8.71 6.10 -6.44
N LEU A 36 8.08 4.94 -6.25
CA LEU A 36 7.35 4.63 -5.02
C LEU A 36 8.25 4.60 -3.79
N LYS A 37 9.46 4.02 -3.89
CA LYS A 37 10.48 4.05 -2.83
C LYS A 37 10.76 5.49 -2.38
N ASN A 38 11.03 6.37 -3.34
CA ASN A 38 11.33 7.78 -3.06
C ASN A 38 10.11 8.54 -2.51
N LEU A 39 8.92 8.25 -3.03
CA LEU A 39 7.67 8.86 -2.60
C LEU A 39 7.36 8.52 -1.14
N VAL A 40 7.39 7.23 -0.78
CA VAL A 40 7.10 6.76 0.58
C VAL A 40 8.13 7.27 1.58
N ALA A 41 9.42 7.24 1.23
CA ALA A 41 10.48 7.80 2.07
C ALA A 41 10.31 9.32 2.32
N SER A 42 9.91 10.07 1.29
CA SER A 42 9.65 11.51 1.40
C SER A 42 8.39 11.81 2.20
N ALA A 43 7.36 10.99 2.03
CA ALA A 43 6.10 11.10 2.73
C ALA A 43 6.28 10.91 4.24
N GLY A 44 7.06 9.90 4.66
CA GLY A 44 7.39 9.65 6.06
C GLY A 44 8.02 10.86 6.76
N LYS A 45 8.97 11.54 6.10
CA LYS A 45 9.63 12.75 6.64
C LYS A 45 8.69 13.95 6.79
N ARG A 46 7.60 13.99 6.03
CA ARG A 46 6.68 15.13 5.95
C ARG A 46 5.30 14.83 6.55
N ASN A 47 5.19 13.73 7.30
CA ASN A 47 3.95 13.26 7.90
C ASN A 47 2.81 13.07 6.89
N VAL A 48 3.12 12.64 5.66
CA VAL A 48 2.12 12.27 4.65
C VAL A 48 1.90 10.76 4.71
N LYS A 49 0.64 10.35 4.85
CA LYS A 49 0.20 8.96 4.82
C LYS A 49 -0.12 8.60 3.36
N VAL A 50 0.44 7.50 2.88
CA VAL A 50 0.23 7.02 1.51
C VAL A 50 -0.68 5.80 1.54
N ILE A 51 -1.80 5.87 0.82
CA ILE A 51 -2.61 4.71 0.47
C ILE A 51 -2.24 4.36 -0.97
N PHE A 52 -1.77 3.14 -1.17
CA PHE A 52 -1.43 2.61 -2.49
C PHE A 52 -2.40 1.47 -2.83
N ILE A 53 -3.12 1.62 -3.95
CA ILE A 53 -4.08 0.63 -4.46
C ILE A 53 -3.55 0.11 -5.79
N THR A 54 -3.38 -1.20 -5.89
CA THR A 54 -2.89 -1.86 -7.10
C THR A 54 -3.54 -3.24 -7.27
N GLN A 55 -3.58 -3.70 -8.51
CA GLN A 55 -3.95 -5.07 -8.88
C GLN A 55 -2.72 -5.95 -9.16
N THR A 56 -1.52 -5.38 -9.18
CA THR A 56 -0.27 -6.08 -9.51
C THR A 56 0.68 -6.09 -8.31
N LEU A 57 1.54 -7.11 -8.25
CA LEU A 57 2.55 -7.25 -7.18
C LEU A 57 3.87 -6.56 -7.51
N THR A 58 4.13 -6.30 -8.79
CA THR A 58 5.49 -6.08 -9.32
C THR A 58 6.14 -4.75 -8.92
N PRO A 59 5.43 -3.69 -8.51
CA PRO A 59 6.12 -2.62 -7.77
C PRO A 59 6.14 -2.85 -6.25
N LEU A 60 5.28 -3.72 -5.72
CA LEU A 60 4.93 -3.79 -4.30
C LEU A 60 5.89 -4.66 -3.48
N ILE A 61 6.38 -5.77 -4.02
CA ILE A 61 7.27 -6.72 -3.31
C ILE A 61 8.48 -6.01 -2.69
N ASP A 62 9.05 -5.07 -3.43
CA ASP A 62 10.26 -4.33 -3.09
C ASP A 62 10.08 -3.21 -2.04
N ILE A 63 8.83 -2.84 -1.76
CA ILE A 63 8.47 -1.69 -0.93
C ILE A 63 7.44 -2.02 0.13
N ILE A 64 6.96 -3.26 0.17
CA ILE A 64 5.90 -3.72 1.06
C ILE A 64 6.22 -3.43 2.52
N ASP A 65 7.49 -3.55 2.89
CA ASP A 65 8.00 -3.29 4.23
C ASP A 65 7.89 -1.81 4.64
N ASN A 66 7.63 -0.89 3.71
CA ASN A 66 7.38 0.51 4.03
C ASN A 66 5.92 0.79 4.39
N PHE A 67 5.02 -0.17 4.17
CA PHE A 67 3.61 -0.05 4.51
C PHE A 67 3.31 -0.67 5.87
N GLU A 68 2.65 0.09 6.74
CA GLU A 68 2.23 -0.40 8.06
C GLU A 68 1.06 -1.38 7.97
N PHE A 69 0.18 -1.16 6.98
CA PHE A 69 -1.05 -1.90 6.78
C PHE A 69 -1.12 -2.42 5.35
N LEU A 70 -1.52 -3.68 5.22
CA LEU A 70 -1.77 -4.35 3.96
C LEU A 70 -3.21 -4.85 3.96
N LEU A 71 -3.94 -4.52 2.90
CA LEU A 71 -5.29 -4.98 2.66
C LEU A 71 -5.32 -5.68 1.31
N PHE A 72 -5.69 -6.95 1.26
CA PHE A 72 -5.69 -7.69 0.00
C PHE A 72 -6.71 -8.82 -0.04
N ASP A 73 -7.19 -9.04 -1.25
CA ASP A 73 -7.96 -10.17 -1.73
C ASP A 73 -7.08 -10.78 -2.83
N CYS A 74 -6.35 -11.85 -2.52
CA CYS A 74 -5.50 -12.50 -3.51
C CYS A 74 -5.40 -14.00 -3.29
N ASP A 75 -4.93 -14.68 -4.33
CA ASP A 75 -4.72 -16.12 -4.35
C ASP A 75 -3.56 -16.56 -3.43
N PRO A 76 -3.45 -17.87 -3.13
CA PRO A 76 -2.38 -18.37 -2.27
C PRO A 76 -0.95 -18.13 -2.79
N SER A 77 -0.74 -17.99 -4.10
CA SER A 77 0.57 -17.71 -4.69
C SER A 77 1.01 -16.27 -4.41
N MET A 78 0.13 -15.31 -4.64
CA MET A 78 0.35 -13.89 -4.35
C MET A 78 0.57 -13.66 -2.85
N ARG A 79 -0.17 -14.36 -1.98
CA ARG A 79 0.02 -14.26 -0.52
C ARG A 79 1.42 -14.63 -0.06
N ARG A 80 2.02 -15.66 -0.67
CA ARG A 80 3.41 -16.07 -0.33
C ARG A 80 4.41 -14.98 -0.69
N ALA A 81 4.20 -14.29 -1.81
CA ALA A 81 5.07 -13.20 -2.25
C ALA A 81 4.99 -11.97 -1.32
N LEU A 82 3.87 -11.79 -0.60
CA LEU A 82 3.71 -10.71 0.38
C LEU A 82 4.46 -10.97 1.70
N HIS A 83 5.05 -12.15 1.90
CA HIS A 83 5.76 -12.57 3.12
C HIS A 83 4.99 -12.37 4.44
N ALA A 84 3.68 -12.13 4.36
CA ALA A 84 2.83 -11.90 5.52
C ALA A 84 2.36 -13.22 6.13
N ALA A 85 2.31 -13.29 7.46
CA ALA A 85 1.85 -14.46 8.22
C ALA A 85 0.32 -14.65 8.09
N ILE A 86 -0.14 -15.03 6.90
CA ILE A 86 -1.56 -15.11 6.56
C ILE A 86 -2.02 -16.58 6.58
N PRO A 87 -3.15 -16.90 7.23
CA PRO A 87 -3.76 -18.22 7.12
C PRO A 87 -4.12 -18.58 5.67
N ASN A 88 -3.94 -19.85 5.30
CA ASN A 88 -4.35 -20.39 3.99
C ASN A 88 -5.87 -20.52 3.80
N SER A 89 -6.69 -19.87 4.64
CA SER A 89 -8.14 -19.93 4.48
C SER A 89 -8.60 -19.12 3.26
N LYS A 90 -9.59 -19.66 2.55
CA LYS A 90 -10.23 -18.99 1.41
C LYS A 90 -10.99 -17.74 1.87
N LEU A 91 -10.99 -16.71 1.02
CA LEU A 91 -11.84 -15.52 1.17
C LEU A 91 -13.16 -15.77 0.44
N LYS A 92 -14.27 -15.34 1.03
CA LYS A 92 -15.58 -15.24 0.37
C LYS A 92 -15.67 -13.89 -0.37
N PRO A 93 -16.59 -13.75 -1.33
CA PRO A 93 -16.87 -12.45 -1.94
C PRO A 93 -17.16 -11.37 -0.87
N GLY A 94 -16.47 -10.23 -0.96
CA GLY A 94 -16.56 -9.14 0.02
C GLY A 94 -15.67 -9.28 1.26
N GLU A 95 -14.89 -10.37 1.37
CA GLU A 95 -13.88 -10.52 2.43
C GLU A 95 -12.49 -10.12 1.94
N CYS A 96 -11.67 -9.59 2.85
CA CYS A 96 -10.26 -9.35 2.61
C CYS A 96 -9.42 -9.72 3.84
N TRP A 97 -8.10 -9.81 3.63
CA TRP A 97 -7.15 -9.86 4.72
C TRP A 97 -6.65 -8.47 5.07
N TRP A 98 -6.67 -8.15 6.36
CA TRP A 98 -5.97 -7.02 6.95
C TRP A 98 -4.75 -7.57 7.68
N VAL A 99 -3.56 -7.19 7.25
CA VAL A 99 -2.32 -7.48 7.96
C VAL A 99 -1.66 -6.18 8.41
N ARG A 100 -1.26 -6.12 9.68
CA ARG A 100 -0.33 -5.10 10.19
C ARG A 100 1.07 -5.71 10.15
N ARG A 101 2.09 -4.92 9.80
CA ARG A 101 3.49 -5.37 9.64
C ARG A 101 3.96 -6.39 10.70
N ASP A 102 3.67 -6.12 11.97
CA ASP A 102 4.08 -6.99 13.10
C ASP A 102 2.89 -7.65 13.81
N GLY A 103 1.75 -7.73 13.12
CA GLY A 103 0.48 -8.19 13.70
C GLY A 103 -0.05 -9.46 13.05
N PHE A 104 -1.03 -10.06 13.73
CA PHE A 104 -1.78 -11.18 13.16
C PHE A 104 -2.67 -10.71 12.02
N ALA A 105 -2.73 -11.51 10.95
CA ALA A 105 -3.70 -11.33 9.88
C ALA A 105 -5.13 -11.45 10.44
N LYS A 106 -5.96 -10.44 10.18
CA LYS A 106 -7.39 -10.44 10.51
C LYS A 106 -8.19 -10.51 9.23
N LYS A 107 -9.24 -11.33 9.24
CA LYS A 107 -10.22 -11.33 8.16
C LYS A 107 -11.19 -10.17 8.38
N PHE A 108 -11.37 -9.34 7.37
CA PHE A 108 -12.34 -8.25 7.39
C PHE A 108 -13.42 -8.54 6.35
N TYR A 109 -14.65 -8.10 6.63
CA TYR A 109 -15.78 -8.25 5.71
C TYR A 109 -16.39 -6.88 5.45
N PHE A 110 -16.47 -6.51 4.18
CA PHE A 110 -17.18 -5.32 3.75
C PHE A 110 -18.65 -5.68 3.53
N LYS A 111 -19.54 -5.16 4.38
CA LYS A 111 -20.95 -5.04 4.01
C LYS A 111 -21.06 -3.85 3.06
N LEU A 112 -21.24 -4.14 1.77
CA LEU A 112 -21.77 -3.17 0.82
C LEU A 112 -23.27 -3.01 1.04
#